data_AF-A0A931SXS9-F1
#
_entry.id   AF-A0A931SXS9-F1
#
_cell.length_a   1.000
_cell.length_b   1.000
_cell.length_c   1.000
_cell.angle_alpha   90.00
_cell.angle_beta   90.00
_cell.angle_gamma   90.00
#
_symmetry.space_group_name_H-M   'P 1'
#
loop_
_entity.id
_entity.type
_entity.pdbx_description
1 polymer ?
#
loop_
_entity_poly.entity_id
_entity_poly.type
_entity_poly.pdbx_seq_one_letter_code
_entity_poly.pdbx_strand_id
1 'polypeptide(L)'
;MIKTYRQRYLTHQDKGQVYIFHNRGEAGGESLPHPHTQLAVVPSNVVMDIPTLDPSSSLGVGPGNEEQIQALTPHLYLFCPKTSQWPDEVWIVPKERGRTFGDAKDGELADLSYAVARLVQIFDLRHGHEFPFNFYIYP
;
A
#
# COMPACT_ATOMS: atom_id res chain seq x y z
N MET A 1 0.29 6.18 -13.44
CA MET A 1 1.22 6.14 -12.29
C MET A 1 1.48 4.71 -11.83
N ILE A 2 0.46 3.97 -11.35
CA ILE A 2 0.64 2.61 -10.80
C ILE A 2 1.28 1.61 -11.80
N LYS A 3 0.94 1.67 -13.09
CA LYS A 3 1.61 0.86 -14.13
C LYS A 3 3.12 1.13 -14.20
N THR A 4 3.53 2.39 -14.02
CA THR A 4 4.95 2.77 -13.95
C THR A 4 5.61 2.15 -12.73
N TYR A 5 4.93 2.07 -11.59
CA TYR A 5 5.45 1.41 -10.39
C TYR A 5 5.71 -0.06 -10.66
N ARG A 6 4.75 -0.78 -11.25
CA ARG A 6 4.94 -2.20 -11.64
C ARG A 6 6.13 -2.35 -12.59
N GLN A 7 6.23 -1.48 -13.60
CA GLN A 7 7.34 -1.52 -14.55
C GLN A 7 8.69 -1.31 -13.87
N ARG A 8 8.79 -0.36 -12.92
CA ARG A 8 10.02 -0.10 -12.18
C ARG A 8 10.34 -1.22 -11.19
N TYR A 9 9.35 -1.81 -10.54
CA TYR A 9 9.50 -3.02 -9.74
C TYR A 9 10.14 -4.14 -10.56
N LEU A 10 9.54 -4.50 -11.71
CA LEU A 10 10.06 -5.53 -12.60
C LEU A 10 11.48 -5.23 -13.12
N THR A 11 11.82 -3.96 -13.32
CA THR A 11 13.17 -3.55 -13.77
C THR A 11 14.25 -3.77 -12.71
N HIS A 12 13.88 -3.80 -11.43
CA HIS A 12 14.80 -3.83 -10.30
C HIS A 12 14.66 -5.07 -9.40
N GLN A 13 13.66 -5.93 -9.62
CA GLN A 13 13.38 -7.11 -8.78
C GLN A 13 14.58 -8.06 -8.61
N ASP A 14 15.42 -8.19 -9.64
CA ASP A 14 16.59 -9.06 -9.60
C ASP A 14 17.81 -8.41 -8.92
N LYS A 15 17.71 -7.14 -8.51
CA LYS A 15 18.81 -6.36 -7.92
C LYS A 15 18.69 -6.20 -6.40
N GLY A 16 17.60 -6.67 -5.82
CA GLY A 16 17.30 -6.55 -4.39
C GLY A 16 15.80 -6.45 -4.12
N GLN A 17 15.47 -6.17 -2.87
CA GLN A 17 14.10 -5.87 -2.42
C GLN A 17 13.70 -4.48 -2.94
N VAL A 18 12.68 -4.41 -3.78
CA VAL A 18 12.22 -3.14 -4.36
C VAL A 18 11.14 -2.54 -3.48
N TYR A 19 11.46 -1.41 -2.86
CA TYR A 19 10.57 -0.69 -1.97
C TYR A 19 10.08 0.60 -2.64
N ILE A 20 8.78 0.68 -2.92
CA ILE A 20 8.15 1.86 -3.53
C ILE A 20 7.31 2.56 -2.47
N PHE A 21 7.55 3.84 -2.24
CA PHE A 21 6.92 4.57 -1.15
C PHE A 21 6.71 6.05 -1.47
N HIS A 22 5.79 6.67 -0.76
CA HIS A 22 5.42 8.07 -0.90
C HIS A 22 5.31 8.71 0.47
N ASN A 23 5.78 9.95 0.56
CA ASN A 23 5.71 10.80 1.73
C ASN A 23 4.94 12.07 1.34
N ARG A 24 3.92 12.45 2.11
CA ARG A 24 3.17 13.70 1.95
C ARG A 24 3.18 14.51 3.24
N GLY A 25 3.37 15.81 3.10
CA GLY A 25 3.43 16.77 4.20
C GLY A 25 4.80 16.79 4.88
N GLU A 26 5.18 17.96 5.40
CA GLU A 26 6.45 18.16 6.12
C GLU A 26 6.60 17.15 7.28
N ALA A 27 5.53 16.96 8.06
CA ALA A 27 5.49 15.98 9.16
C ALA A 27 5.57 14.51 8.67
N GLY A 28 5.22 14.23 7.41
CA GLY A 28 5.37 12.92 6.77
C GLY A 28 6.75 12.71 6.13
N GLY A 29 7.67 13.66 6.27
CA GLY A 29 9.02 13.60 5.68
C GLY A 29 9.07 14.02 4.21
N GLU A 30 8.09 14.78 3.73
CA GLU A 30 8.13 15.42 2.41
C GLU A 30 9.13 16.57 2.42
N SER A 31 10.12 16.53 1.53
CA SER A 31 11.12 17.60 1.37
C SER A 31 10.84 18.52 0.19
N LEU A 32 10.06 18.05 -0.80
CA LEU A 32 9.67 18.79 -1.99
C LEU A 32 8.15 18.74 -2.13
N PRO A 33 7.43 19.87 -2.07
CA PRO A 33 5.96 19.91 -2.06
C PRO A 33 5.30 19.56 -3.41
N HIS A 34 6.09 19.19 -4.42
CA HIS A 34 5.58 18.69 -5.69
C HIS A 34 5.20 17.20 -5.54
N PRO A 35 4.03 16.74 -6.01
CA PRO A 35 3.63 15.34 -5.88
C PRO A 35 4.63 14.36 -6.49
N HIS A 36 5.27 13.54 -5.66
CA HIS A 36 6.29 12.58 -6.10
C HIS A 36 6.22 11.27 -5.33
N THR A 37 6.84 10.21 -5.85
CA THR A 37 6.97 8.91 -5.19
C THR A 37 8.39 8.44 -5.39
N GLN A 38 8.89 7.67 -4.43
CA GLN A 38 10.26 7.24 -4.33
C GLN A 38 10.35 5.71 -4.51
N LEU A 39 11.52 5.25 -4.95
CA LEU A 39 11.85 3.84 -5.08
C LEU A 39 13.26 3.62 -4.51
N ALA A 40 13.39 2.66 -3.61
CA ALA A 40 14.66 2.17 -3.10
C ALA A 40 14.83 0.70 -3.49
N VAL A 41 16.05 0.31 -3.85
CA VAL A 41 16.42 -1.10 -4.05
C VAL A 41 17.36 -1.46 -2.92
N VAL A 42 16.85 -2.26 -1.99
CA VAL A 42 17.58 -2.67 -0.80
C VAL A 42 18.23 -4.04 -1.05
N PRO A 43 19.51 -4.24 -0.74
CA PRO A 43 20.16 -5.54 -0.90
C PRO A 43 19.37 -6.67 -0.20
N SER A 44 19.26 -7.84 -0.84
CA SER A 44 18.43 -8.96 -0.35
C SER A 44 18.88 -9.53 1.00
N ASN A 45 20.11 -9.27 1.42
CA ASN A 45 20.65 -9.69 2.72
C ASN A 45 20.28 -8.73 3.87
N VAL A 46 19.69 -7.57 3.57
CA VAL A 46 19.23 -6.63 4.60
C VAL A 46 17.82 -7.04 5.02
N VAL A 47 17.66 -7.40 6.29
CA VAL A 47 16.34 -7.65 6.88
C VAL A 47 15.62 -6.32 7.04
N MET A 48 14.50 -6.18 6.35
CA MET A 48 13.64 -5.00 6.48
C MET A 48 12.69 -5.20 7.67
N ASP A 49 12.70 -4.27 8.61
CA ASP A 49 11.72 -4.22 9.70
C ASP A 49 10.45 -3.51 9.19
N ILE A 50 9.63 -4.25 8.44
CA ILE A 50 8.36 -3.77 7.89
C ILE A 50 7.26 -4.56 8.58
N PRO A 51 6.18 -3.89 9.06
CA PRO A 51 4.99 -4.58 9.54
C PRO A 51 4.53 -5.60 8.50
N THR A 52 4.55 -6.88 8.89
CA THR A 52 3.99 -7.95 8.06
C THR A 52 2.50 -8.02 8.34
N LEU A 53 1.71 -8.27 7.31
CA LEU A 53 0.32 -8.67 7.55
C LEU A 53 0.39 -10.02 8.26
N ASP A 54 0.01 -10.08 9.53
CA ASP A 54 0.01 -11.31 10.31
C ASP A 54 -0.77 -12.39 9.53
N PRO A 55 -0.20 -13.58 9.26
CA PRO A 55 -0.87 -14.69 8.61
C PRO A 55 -2.18 -15.16 9.28
N SER A 56 -2.43 -14.79 10.53
CA SER A 56 -3.70 -14.99 11.25
C SER A 56 -4.68 -13.81 11.05
N SER A 57 -4.15 -12.61 10.79
CA SER A 57 -4.87 -11.43 10.27
C SER A 57 -5.02 -11.44 8.74
N SER A 58 -4.48 -12.49 8.10
CA SER A 58 -4.30 -12.74 6.67
C SER A 58 -5.54 -12.56 5.83
N LEU A 59 -6.68 -12.57 6.48
CA LEU A 59 -7.75 -11.61 6.31
C LEU A 59 -8.50 -11.62 7.65
N GLY A 60 -9.32 -10.61 7.94
CA GLY A 60 -10.59 -10.89 8.60
C GLY A 60 -11.50 -11.94 7.91
N VAL A 61 -10.98 -12.80 7.03
CA VAL A 61 -11.63 -13.97 6.44
C VAL A 61 -11.18 -15.18 7.26
N GLY A 62 -11.52 -15.11 8.54
CA GLY A 62 -11.74 -16.26 9.39
C GLY A 62 -13.14 -16.08 9.97
N PRO A 63 -13.87 -17.17 10.30
CA PRO A 63 -15.21 -17.06 10.85
C PRO A 63 -15.21 -16.10 12.06
N GLY A 64 -15.96 -14.99 11.96
CA GLY A 64 -16.08 -13.96 13.01
C GLY A 64 -15.36 -12.61 12.76
N ASN A 65 -14.64 -12.43 11.64
CA ASN A 65 -13.95 -11.16 11.32
C ASN A 65 -14.49 -10.44 10.06
N GLU A 66 -15.65 -10.87 9.57
CA GLU A 66 -16.29 -10.39 8.33
C GLU A 66 -16.68 -8.91 8.37
N GLU A 67 -16.87 -8.33 9.56
CA GLU A 67 -17.32 -6.94 9.75
C GLU A 67 -16.25 -5.88 9.41
N GLN A 68 -14.96 -6.23 9.37
CA GLN A 68 -13.86 -5.26 9.17
C GLN A 68 -13.32 -5.21 7.73
N ILE A 69 -13.75 -6.13 6.86
CA ILE A 69 -13.30 -6.18 5.47
C ILE A 69 -14.35 -5.54 4.58
N GLN A 70 -13.99 -4.43 3.96
CA GLN A 70 -14.80 -3.88 2.88
C GLN A 70 -14.22 -4.31 1.54
N ALA A 71 -15.01 -5.07 0.77
CA ALA A 71 -14.75 -5.24 -0.65
C ALA A 71 -15.01 -3.89 -1.34
N LEU A 72 -13.95 -3.11 -1.56
CA LEU A 72 -14.06 -1.81 -2.25
C LEU A 72 -14.18 -1.99 -3.76
N THR A 73 -13.49 -3.00 -4.31
CA THR A 73 -13.41 -3.25 -5.75
C THR A 73 -13.50 -4.75 -6.06
N PRO A 74 -13.60 -5.14 -7.34
CA PRO A 74 -13.62 -6.55 -7.73
C PRO A 74 -12.37 -7.33 -7.28
N HIS A 75 -11.18 -6.72 -7.28
CA HIS A 75 -9.92 -7.43 -7.04
C HIS A 75 -9.23 -7.15 -5.69
N LEU A 76 -9.69 -6.15 -4.92
CA LEU A 76 -9.00 -5.71 -3.71
C LEU A 76 -9.92 -5.73 -2.49
N TYR A 77 -9.31 -5.98 -1.33
CA TYR A 77 -9.88 -5.73 -0.01
C TYR A 77 -9.24 -4.51 0.62
N LEU A 78 -10.04 -3.72 1.35
CA LEU A 78 -9.56 -2.65 2.22
C LEU A 78 -10.02 -2.90 3.65
N PHE A 79 -9.13 -2.68 4.60
CA PHE A 79 -9.42 -2.76 6.03
C PHE A 79 -8.36 -2.02 6.86
N CYS A 80 -8.70 -1.73 8.12
CA CYS A 80 -7.75 -1.32 9.15
C CYS A 80 -7.31 -2.55 9.95
N PRO A 81 -6.01 -2.77 10.21
CA PRO A 81 -5.55 -3.89 11.03
C PRO A 81 -6.11 -3.82 12.45
N LYS A 82 -6.33 -4.99 13.07
CA LYS A 82 -6.75 -5.08 14.47
C LYS A 82 -5.79 -4.36 15.42
N THR A 83 -4.49 -4.46 15.13
CA THR A 83 -3.40 -3.84 15.90
C THR A 83 -2.70 -2.80 15.04
N SER A 84 -3.46 -1.77 14.68
CA SER A 84 -2.97 -0.59 13.96
C SER A 84 -1.75 0.03 14.67
N GLN A 85 -0.69 0.29 13.93
CA GLN A 85 0.50 1.00 14.41
C GLN A 85 0.34 2.51 14.26
N TRP A 86 -0.50 2.96 13.31
CA TRP A 86 -0.71 4.38 13.03
C TRP A 86 -2.20 4.76 13.08
N PRO A 87 -2.53 6.02 13.41
CA PRO A 87 -3.87 6.56 13.21
C PRO A 87 -4.26 6.51 11.72
N ASP A 88 -5.52 6.19 11.43
CA ASP A 88 -6.06 6.11 10.07
C ASP A 88 -5.29 5.15 9.14
N GLU A 89 -4.65 4.11 9.70
CA GLU A 89 -3.97 3.07 8.94
C GLU A 89 -4.95 2.26 8.07
N VAL A 90 -4.57 2.05 6.81
CA VAL A 90 -5.37 1.29 5.85
C VAL A 90 -4.47 0.34 5.09
N TRP A 91 -4.89 -0.92 5.01
CA TRP A 91 -4.27 -1.94 4.19
C TRP A 91 -5.10 -2.17 2.94
N ILE A 92 -4.43 -2.17 1.78
CA ILE A 92 -5.01 -2.55 0.49
C ILE A 92 -4.38 -3.87 0.07
N VAL A 93 -5.18 -4.91 -0.05
CA VAL A 93 -4.69 -6.28 -0.23
C VAL A 93 -5.40 -6.94 -1.43
N PRO A 94 -4.66 -7.61 -2.35
CA PRO A 94 -5.29 -8.35 -3.43
C PRO A 94 -6.05 -9.58 -2.90
N LYS A 95 -7.22 -9.86 -3.48
CA LYS A 95 -8.00 -11.05 -3.15
C LYS A 95 -7.25 -12.35 -3.49
N GLU A 96 -6.49 -12.32 -4.59
CA GLU A 96 -5.56 -13.39 -5.00
C GLU A 96 -4.18 -13.17 -4.35
N ARG A 97 -3.80 -13.99 -3.36
CA ARG A 97 -2.54 -13.90 -2.57
C ARG A 97 -1.40 -14.76 -3.13
N GLY A 98 -0.22 -14.66 -2.51
CA GLY A 98 0.95 -15.50 -2.83
C GLY A 98 1.74 -15.05 -4.06
N ARG A 99 1.63 -13.77 -4.41
CA ARG A 99 2.24 -13.16 -5.59
C ARG A 99 3.00 -11.90 -5.20
N THR A 100 3.95 -11.49 -6.04
CA THR A 100 4.66 -10.21 -5.88
C THR A 100 3.86 -9.07 -6.52
N PHE A 101 4.25 -7.82 -6.26
CA PHE A 101 3.66 -6.68 -6.95
C PHE A 101 3.92 -6.70 -8.47
N GLY A 102 5.02 -7.31 -8.91
CA GLY A 102 5.34 -7.51 -10.32
C GLY A 102 4.29 -8.33 -11.08
N ASP A 103 3.64 -9.28 -10.40
CA ASP A 103 2.64 -10.20 -10.96
C ASP A 103 1.22 -9.60 -11.04
N ALA A 104 1.03 -8.37 -10.55
CA ALA A 104 -0.29 -7.74 -10.50
C ALA A 104 -0.85 -7.49 -11.91
N LYS A 105 -2.08 -7.94 -12.16
CA LYS A 105 -2.77 -7.82 -13.46
C LYS A 105 -3.26 -6.39 -13.67
N ASP A 106 -3.47 -5.99 -14.93
CA ASP A 106 -3.90 -4.63 -15.27
C ASP A 106 -5.22 -4.20 -14.59
N GLY A 107 -6.16 -5.13 -14.37
CA GLY A 107 -7.38 -4.88 -13.62
C GLY A 107 -7.14 -4.60 -12.13
N GLU A 108 -6.19 -5.31 -11.52
CA GLU A 108 -5.78 -5.09 -10.13
C GLU A 108 -5.08 -3.74 -9.96
N LEU A 109 -4.26 -3.34 -10.95
CA LEU A 109 -3.62 -2.03 -10.95
C LEU A 109 -4.63 -0.88 -11.13
N ALA A 110 -5.68 -1.08 -11.93
CA ALA A 110 -6.75 -0.11 -12.11
C ALA A 110 -7.54 0.07 -10.80
N ASP A 111 -7.91 -1.04 -10.16
CA ASP A 111 -8.55 -1.04 -8.84
C ASP A 111 -7.69 -0.38 -7.77
N LEU A 112 -6.37 -0.63 -7.77
CA LEU A 112 -5.45 -0.02 -6.81
C LEU A 112 -5.36 1.49 -7.02
N SER A 113 -5.29 1.93 -8.28
CA SER A 113 -5.31 3.36 -8.62
C SER A 113 -6.59 4.03 -8.14
N TYR A 114 -7.73 3.37 -8.30
CA TYR A 114 -9.02 3.87 -7.80
C TYR A 114 -9.03 3.93 -6.27
N ALA A 115 -8.62 2.85 -5.59
CA ALA A 115 -8.61 2.76 -4.14
C ALA A 115 -7.76 3.84 -3.48
N VAL A 116 -6.52 4.04 -3.96
CA VAL A 116 -5.62 5.09 -3.45
C VAL A 116 -6.22 6.48 -3.65
N ALA A 117 -6.75 6.77 -4.85
CA ALA A 117 -7.37 8.07 -5.11
C ALA A 117 -8.58 8.33 -4.21
N ARG A 118 -9.41 7.31 -3.95
CA ARG A 118 -10.56 7.41 -3.04
C ARG A 118 -10.14 7.60 -1.59
N LEU A 119 -9.11 6.91 -1.12
CA LEU A 119 -8.58 7.07 0.24
C LEU A 119 -8.01 8.48 0.45
N VAL A 120 -7.23 8.99 -0.50
CA VAL A 120 -6.70 10.37 -0.42
C VAL A 120 -7.85 11.39 -0.35
N GLN A 121 -8.91 11.22 -1.16
CA GLN A 121 -10.08 12.08 -1.08
C GLN A 121 -10.79 11.99 0.29
N ILE A 122 -10.90 10.80 0.87
CA ILE A 122 -11.50 10.60 2.19
C ILE A 122 -10.66 11.28 3.27
N PHE A 123 -9.34 11.14 3.22
CA PHE A 123 -8.42 11.81 4.15
C PHE A 123 -8.48 13.32 4.02
N ASP A 124 -8.47 13.85 2.79
CA ASP A 124 -8.63 15.29 2.55
C ASP A 124 -9.96 15.82 3.11
N LEU A 125 -11.06 15.07 2.96
CA LEU A 125 -12.37 15.44 3.51
C LEU A 125 -12.44 15.37 5.05
N ARG A 126 -11.77 14.39 5.66
CA ARG A 126 -11.82 14.15 7.11
C ARG A 126 -10.88 15.08 7.88
N HIS A 127 -9.68 15.30 7.36
CA HIS A 127 -8.59 15.97 8.07
C HIS A 127 -8.21 17.32 7.45
N GLY A 128 -8.80 17.67 6.30
CA GLY A 128 -8.39 18.83 5.51
C GLY A 128 -7.23 18.49 4.54
N HIS A 129 -6.89 19.45 3.69
CA HIS A 129 -5.94 19.25 2.57
C HIS A 129 -4.48 19.06 3.00
N GLU A 130 -4.16 19.21 4.28
CA GLU A 130 -2.79 19.17 4.81
C GLU A 130 -2.48 17.88 5.59
N PHE A 131 -3.35 16.86 5.53
CA PHE A 131 -3.13 15.61 6.23
C PHE A 131 -1.82 14.94 5.79
N PRO A 132 -0.82 14.82 6.68
CA PRO A 132 0.41 14.13 6.37
C PRO A 132 0.17 12.63 6.40
N PHE A 133 0.62 11.93 5.35
CA PHE A 133 0.56 10.48 5.32
C PHE A 133 1.67 9.91 4.46
N ASN A 134 1.92 8.62 4.67
CA ASN A 134 2.85 7.85 3.88
C ASN A 134 2.13 6.61 3.37
N PHE A 135 2.53 6.12 2.21
CA PHE A 135 2.18 4.77 1.79
C PHE A 135 3.41 4.07 1.25
N TYR A 136 3.39 2.75 1.29
CA TYR A 136 4.37 1.93 0.62
C TYR A 136 3.71 0.71 -0.01
N ILE A 137 4.34 0.21 -1.07
CA ILE A 137 4.01 -1.08 -1.67
C ILE A 137 4.95 -2.10 -1.05
N TYR A 138 4.35 -3.14 -0.47
CA TYR A 138 5.09 -4.22 0.16
C TYR A 138 6.04 -4.90 -0.87
N PRO A 139 7.34 -5.07 -0.55
CA PRO A 139 8.34 -5.59 -1.48
C PRO A 139 8.10 -7.04 -1.90
#